data_AF-A0A484AWI9-F1
#
_entry.id   AF-A0A484AWI9-F1
#
_cell.length_a   1.000
_cell.length_b   1.000
_cell.length_c   1.000
_cell.angle_alpha   90.00
_cell.angle_beta   90.00
_cell.angle_gamma   90.00
#
_symmetry.space_group_name_H-M   'P 1'
#
loop_
_entity.id
_entity.type
_entity.pdbx_description
1 polymer ?
#
loop_
_entity_poly.entity_id
_entity_poly.type
_entity_poly.pdbx_seq_one_letter_code
_entity_poly.pdbx_strand_id
1 'polypeptide(L)' 'MSASAARGSTSLLKRAWNEIPDIVGGSAMALAGLIMGGIGLANYYAKDGDNRRYKLGYVVFRHDDPRAQKVRNDDDE' A
#
# COMPACT_ATOMS: atom_id res chain seq x y z
N MET A 1 38.54 16.77 9.06
CA MET A 1 37.48 17.81 9.06
C MET A 1 36.15 17.11 8.77
N SER A 2 35.23 17.08 9.74
CA SER A 2 33.88 16.52 9.55
C SER A 2 33.01 17.60 8.90
N ALA A 3 32.53 17.36 7.68
CA ALA A 3 31.70 18.31 6.95
C ALA A 3 30.29 18.34 7.57
N SER A 4 29.82 19.52 7.94
CA SER A 4 28.47 19.72 8.48
C SER A 4 27.43 19.40 7.39
N ALA A 5 26.88 18.18 7.42
CA ALA A 5 25.87 17.69 6.49
C ALA A 5 24.46 18.31 6.71
N ALA A 6 24.32 19.28 7.60
CA ALA A 6 23.03 19.72 8.11
C ALA A 6 22.34 20.84 7.29
N ARG A 7 22.99 21.41 6.25
CA ARG A 7 22.44 22.53 5.46
C ARG A 7 22.21 22.23 3.95
N GLY A 8 22.36 20.98 3.52
CA GLY A 8 22.45 20.64 2.08
C GLY A 8 21.39 19.66 1.52
N SER A 9 20.49 19.09 2.31
CA SER A 9 19.57 18.03 1.84
C SER A 9 18.61 18.51 0.73
N THR A 10 18.07 19.72 0.86
CA THR A 10 17.22 20.35 -0.19
C THR A 10 18.04 20.78 -1.41
N SER A 11 19.32 21.12 -1.22
CA SER A 11 20.25 21.42 -2.31
C SER A 11 20.59 20.17 -3.13
N LEU A 12 20.73 19.01 -2.49
CA LEU A 12 21.04 17.76 -3.16
C LEU A 12 19.87 17.23 -3.99
N LEU A 13 18.64 17.29 -3.48
CA LEU A 13 17.46 16.89 -4.25
C LEU A 13 17.24 17.80 -5.46
N LYS A 14 17.38 19.12 -5.29
CA LYS A 14 17.25 20.08 -6.38
C LYS A 14 18.35 19.90 -7.44
N ARG A 15 19.57 19.56 -6.99
CA ARG A 15 20.70 19.22 -7.86
C ARG A 15 20.45 17.90 -8.61
N ALA A 16 20.03 16.85 -7.91
CA ALA A 16 19.72 15.56 -8.51
C ALA A 16 18.57 15.67 -9.53
N TRP A 17 17.57 16.49 -9.26
CA TRP A 17 16.47 16.77 -10.20
C TRP A 17 16.95 17.42 -11.50
N ASN A 18 17.98 18.27 -11.42
CA ASN A 18 18.56 18.92 -12.60
C ASN A 18 19.62 18.05 -13.31
N GLU A 19 20.41 17.28 -12.58
CA GLU A 19 21.49 16.47 -13.14
C GLU A 19 20.99 15.12 -13.70
N ILE A 20 19.99 14.48 -13.08
CA ILE A 20 19.48 13.16 -13.48
C ILE A 20 17.94 13.07 -13.27
N PRO A 21 17.15 13.85 -14.03
CA PRO A 21 15.69 13.92 -13.84
C PRO A 21 14.98 12.58 -14.00
N ASP A 22 15.44 11.73 -14.93
CA ASP A 22 14.77 10.45 -15.22
C ASP A 22 14.82 9.47 -14.05
N ILE A 23 15.95 9.41 -13.33
CA ILE A 23 16.11 8.53 -12.16
C ILE A 23 15.33 9.09 -10.97
N VAL A 24 15.37 10.40 -10.75
CA VAL A 24 14.63 11.03 -9.64
C VAL A 24 13.12 10.92 -9.86
N GLY A 25 12.65 11.17 -11.08
CA GLY A 25 11.25 10.98 -11.46
C GLY A 25 10.82 9.51 -11.38
N GLY A 26 11.62 8.61 -11.92
CA GLY A 26 11.34 7.16 -11.90
C GLY A 26 11.28 6.60 -10.49
N SER A 27 12.22 6.98 -9.61
CA SER A 27 12.22 6.56 -8.20
C SER A 27 11.06 7.15 -7.41
N ALA A 28 10.69 8.42 -7.65
CA ALA A 28 9.52 9.03 -7.04
C ALA A 28 8.22 8.32 -7.46
N MET A 29 8.08 7.99 -8.75
CA MET A 29 6.93 7.23 -9.26
C MET A 29 6.89 5.80 -8.72
N ALA A 30 8.03 5.13 -8.63
CA ALA A 30 8.12 3.80 -8.02
C ALA A 30 7.68 3.83 -6.56
N LEU A 31 8.14 4.82 -5.79
CA LEU A 31 7.74 4.99 -4.39
C LEU A 31 6.23 5.28 -4.27
N ALA A 32 5.70 6.17 -5.11
CA ALA A 32 4.27 6.48 -5.13
C ALA A 32 3.43 5.23 -5.46
N GLY A 33 3.87 4.41 -6.41
CA GLY A 33 3.24 3.13 -6.75
C GLY A 33 3.24 2.14 -5.58
N LEU A 34 4.36 2.02 -4.86
CA LEU A 34 4.45 1.17 -3.67
C LEU A 34 3.51 1.63 -2.55
N ILE A 35 3.41 2.94 -2.32
CA ILE A 35 2.50 3.51 -1.31
C ILE A 35 1.05 3.22 -1.69
N MET A 36 0.66 3.48 -2.94
CA MET A 36 -0.70 3.20 -3.41
C MET A 36 -1.03 1.71 -3.35
N GLY A 37 -0.09 0.85 -3.74
CA GLY A 37 -0.25 -0.60 -3.62
C GLY A 37 -0.43 -1.06 -2.18
N GLY A 38 0.36 -0.52 -1.25
CA GLY A 38 0.25 -0.82 0.19
C GLY A 38 -1.10 -0.37 0.76
N ILE A 39 -1.55 0.84 0.43
CA ILE A 39 -2.87 1.35 0.87
C ILE A 39 -4.01 0.49 0.30
N GLY A 40 -3.94 0.13 -0.99
CA GLY A 40 -4.93 -0.74 -1.63
C GLY A 40 -5.02 -2.11 -0.96
N LEU A 41 -3.87 -2.73 -0.68
CA LEU A 41 -3.79 -4.02 0.01
C LEU A 41 -4.36 -3.92 1.44
N ALA A 42 -3.98 -2.89 2.19
CA ALA A 42 -4.47 -2.68 3.56
C ALA A 42 -5.99 -2.49 3.57
N ASN A 43 -6.52 -1.68 2.66
CA ASN A 43 -7.95 -1.45 2.53
C ASN A 43 -8.71 -2.74 2.13
N TYR A 44 -8.14 -3.54 1.22
CA TYR A 44 -8.72 -4.83 0.83
C TYR A 44 -8.84 -5.74 2.05
N TYR A 45 -7.77 -5.95 2.81
CA TYR A 45 -7.82 -6.82 3.99
C TYR A 45 -8.70 -6.28 5.12
N ALA A 46 -8.81 -4.96 5.26
CA ALA A 46 -9.66 -4.36 6.29
C ALA A 46 -11.16 -4.48 5.98
N LYS A 47 -11.55 -4.45 4.70
CA LYS A 47 -12.95 -4.36 4.28
C LYS A 47 -13.50 -5.61 3.60
N ASP A 48 -12.71 -6.26 2.76
CA ASP A 48 -13.19 -7.24 1.78
C ASP A 48 -12.44 -8.59 1.82
N GLY A 49 -11.37 -8.67 2.63
CA GLY A 49 -10.51 -9.86 2.71
C GLY A 49 -11.23 -11.14 3.16
N ASP A 50 -12.39 -11.02 3.81
CA ASP A 50 -13.22 -12.13 4.29
C ASP A 50 -14.24 -12.62 3.20
N ASN A 51 -14.51 -11.80 2.18
CA ASN A 51 -15.47 -12.04 1.07
C ASN A 51 -14.80 -12.52 -0.22
N ARG A 52 -13.76 -13.34 -0.10
CA ARG A 52 -13.09 -13.90 -1.28
C ARG A 52 -14.05 -14.76 -2.09
N ARG A 53 -14.23 -14.40 -3.37
CA ARG A 53 -15.04 -15.15 -4.36
C ARG A 53 -14.65 -16.62 -4.46
N TYR A 54 -13.37 -16.93 -4.32
CA TYR A 54 -12.87 -18.29 -4.30
C TYR A 54 -12.14 -18.58 -2.99
N LYS A 55 -12.55 -19.65 -2.32
CA LYS A 55 -11.92 -20.15 -1.09
C LYS A 55 -11.14 -21.41 -1.42
N LEU A 56 -9.92 -21.53 -0.91
CA LEU A 56 -9.05 -22.69 -1.14
C LEU A 56 -9.42 -23.91 -0.29
N GLY A 57 -10.42 -23.78 0.60
CA GLY A 57 -10.90 -24.85 1.47
C GLY A 57 -12.28 -24.51 2.05
N TYR A 58 -12.87 -25.49 2.72
CA TYR A 58 -14.15 -25.33 3.40
C TYR A 58 -14.00 -24.37 4.59
N VAL A 59 -14.91 -23.39 4.69
CA VAL A 59 -14.91 -22.40 5.77
C VAL A 59 -16.22 -22.52 6.54
N VAL A 60 -16.12 -22.75 7.84
CA VAL A 60 -17.27 -22.77 8.75
C VAL A 60 -17.41 -21.38 9.37
N PHE A 61 -18.55 -20.73 9.13
CA PHE A 61 -18.91 -19.50 9.83
C PHE A 61 -19.66 -19.84 11.11
N ARG A 62 -19.15 -19.33 12.23
CA ARG A 62 -19.84 -19.45 13.52
C ARG A 62 -20.55 -18.14 13.83
N HIS A 63 -21.73 -18.22 14.44
CA HIS A 63 -22.55 -17.05 14.74
C HIS A 63 -21.93 -16.10 15.76
N ASP A 64 -21.01 -16.60 16.60
CA ASP A 64 -20.30 -15.86 17.64
C ASP A 64 -18.98 -15.24 17.16
N ASP A 65 -18.48 -15.59 15.97
CA ASP A 65 -17.23 -15.04 15.47
C ASP A 65 -17.44 -13.59 14.99
N PRO A 66 -16.74 -12.58 15.55
CA PRO A 66 -16.84 -11.20 15.10
C PRO A 66 -16.47 -11.01 13.61
N ARG A 67 -15.72 -11.94 13.00
CA ARG A 67 -15.40 -11.92 11.57
C ARG A 67 -16.55 -12.38 10.69
N ALA A 68 -17.46 -13.20 11.21
CA ALA A 68 -18.65 -13.62 10.46
C ALA A 68 -19.55 -12.42 10.09
N GLN A 69 -19.53 -11.35 10.92
CA GLN A 69 -20.27 -10.10 10.65
C GLN A 69 -19.73 -9.32 9.45
N LYS A 70 -18.49 -9.58 9.02
CA LYS A 70 -17.86 -8.91 7.87
C LYS A 70 -18.16 -9.63 6.55
N VAL A 71 -18.78 -10.79 6.62
CA VAL A 71 -19.13 -11.60 5.45
C VAL A 71 -20.40 -11.04 4.84
N ARG A 72 -20.36 -10.74 3.53
CA ARG A 72 -21.49 -10.23 2.77
C ARG A 72 -22.05 -11.34 1.88
N ASN A 73 -23.36 -11.54 1.91
CA ASN A 73 -24.04 -12.43 0.97
C ASN A 73 -24.49 -11.58 -0.22
N ASP A 74 -23.72 -11.63 -1.30
CA ASP A 74 -23.99 -10.88 -2.53
C ASP A 74 -24.91 -11.66 -3.50
N ASP A 75 -25.41 -12.83 -3.07
CA ASP A 75 -26.26 -13.72 -3.87
C ASP A 75 -27.76 -13.37 -3.82
N ASP A 76 -28.16 -12.34 -3.08
CA ASP A 76 -29.55 -11.92 -2.84
C ASP A 76 -30.00 -10.69 -3.69
N GLU A 77 -29.23 -10.27 -4.71
CA GLU A 77 -29.55 -9.19 -5.66
C GLU A 77 -29.48 -9.67 -7.13
#